data_AF-A0A3D3X5I7-F1
#
_entry.id   AF-A0A3D3X5I7-F1
#
_cell.length_a   1.000
_cell.length_b   1.000
_cell.length_c   1.000
_cell.angle_alpha   90.00
_cell.angle_beta   90.00
_cell.angle_gamma   90.00
#
_symmetry.space_group_name_H-M   'P 1'
#
loop_
_entity.id
_entity.type
_entity.pdbx_description
1 polymer ?
#
loop_
_entity_poly.entity_id
_entity_poly.type
_entity_poly.pdbx_seq_one_letter_code
_entity_poly.pdbx_strand_id
1 'polypeptide(L)' 'MKTLLEFMQIHHGQCDQLYADGENSLLDEQMEEGVGQITIFLSEMERHFLMEETVLFPTFEDISGMRQGPTQVMRMEHQ' A
#
# COMPACT_ATOMS: atom_id res chain seq x y z
N MET A 1 -0.97 7.09 -21.52
CA MET A 1 -2.15 7.01 -20.63
C MET A 1 -1.73 6.09 -19.50
N LYS A 2 -1.68 6.54 -18.23
CA LYS A 2 -1.31 5.67 -17.11
C LYS A 2 -2.53 4.87 -16.68
N THR A 3 -2.38 3.57 -16.48
CA THR A 3 -3.47 2.69 -16.00
C THR A 3 -3.55 2.70 -14.49
N LEU A 4 -4.70 2.29 -13.93
CA LEU A 4 -4.84 2.08 -12.49
C LEU A 4 -3.82 1.05 -11.98
N LEU A 5 -3.58 -0.02 -12.74
CA LEU A 5 -2.60 -1.04 -12.38
C LEU A 5 -1.19 -0.46 -12.25
N GLU A 6 -0.74 0.30 -13.25
CA GLU A 6 0.58 0.95 -13.21
C GLU A 6 0.70 1.92 -12.03
N PHE A 7 -0.37 2.66 -11.72
CA PHE A 7 -0.38 3.56 -10.56
C PHE A 7 -0.24 2.78 -9.24
N MET A 8 -1.01 1.72 -9.06
CA MET A 8 -0.98 0.91 -7.84
C MET A 8 0.36 0.18 -7.69
N GLN A 9 0.95 -0.34 -8.76
CA GLN A 9 2.26 -1.00 -8.73
C GLN A 9 3.38 -0.02 -8.34
N ILE A 10 3.39 1.18 -8.92
CA ILE A 10 4.37 2.21 -8.55
C ILE A 10 4.19 2.61 -7.09
N HIS A 11 2.94 2.81 -6.66
CA HIS A 11 2.65 3.21 -5.29
C HIS A 11 3.06 2.13 -4.27
N HIS A 12 2.84 0.84 -4.58
CA HIS A 12 3.31 -0.27 -3.75
C HIS A 12 4.82 -0.22 -3.56
N GLY A 13 5.58 -0.11 -4.67
CA GLY A 13 7.04 -0.04 -4.60
C GLY A 13 7.56 1.20 -3.87
N GLN A 14 6.82 2.31 -3.88
CA GLN A 14 7.15 3.49 -3.08
C GLN A 14 6.97 3.23 -1.58
N CYS A 15 5.91 2.53 -1.18
CA CYS A 15 5.72 2.10 0.21
C CYS A 15 6.86 1.16 0.65
N ASP A 16 7.21 0.16 -0.18
CA ASP A 16 8.32 -0.76 0.12
C ASP A 16 9.63 -0.02 0.34
N GLN A 17 9.93 0.97 -0.52
CA GLN A 17 11.14 1.77 -0.40
C GLN A 17 11.15 2.62 0.87
N LEU A 18 10.03 3.28 1.20
CA LEU A 18 9.91 4.08 2.43
C LEU A 18 10.11 3.22 3.69
N TYR A 19 9.56 2.01 3.71
CA TYR A 19 9.77 1.08 4.81
C TYR A 19 11.25 0.67 4.91
N ALA A 20 11.85 0.23 3.80
CA ALA A 20 13.24 -0.20 3.76
C ALA A 20 14.21 0.94 4.16
N ASP A 21 13.98 2.15 3.68
CA ASP A 21 14.78 3.33 4.04
C ASP A 21 14.63 3.63 5.54
N GLY A 22 13.40 3.60 6.06
CA GLY A 22 13.12 3.79 7.48
C GLY A 22 13.83 2.75 8.35
N GLU A 23 13.76 1.46 7.97
CA GLU A 23 14.44 0.37 8.67
C GLU A 23 15.97 0.56 8.66
N ASN A 24 16.55 0.88 7.51
CA ASN A 24 17.99 1.14 7.38
C ASN A 24 18.43 2.33 8.23
N SER A 25 17.70 3.44 8.20
CA SER A 25 18.00 4.62 9.02
C SER A 25 17.96 4.32 10.52
N LEU A 26 16.99 3.52 10.98
CA LEU A 26 16.91 3.11 12.38
C LEU A 26 18.07 2.18 12.77
N LEU A 27 18.48 1.27 11.89
CA LEU A 27 19.65 0.40 12.10
C LEU A 27 20.96 1.18 12.16
N ASP A 28 21.06 2.28 11.40
CA ASP A 28 22.20 3.20 11.39
C ASP A 28 22.14 4.25 12.52
N GLU A 29 21.28 4.06 13.53
CA GLU A 29 21.07 4.95 14.68
C GLU A 29 20.58 6.37 14.31
N GLN A 30 20.09 6.56 13.08
CA GLN A 30 19.51 7.82 12.59
C GLN A 30 18.03 7.94 12.96
N MET A 31 17.76 8.08 14.27
CA MET A 31 16.42 7.96 14.84
C MET A 31 15.38 8.92 14.26
N GLU A 32 15.70 10.21 14.09
CA GLU A 32 14.75 11.20 13.58
C GLU A 32 14.35 10.92 12.12
N GLU A 33 15.32 10.58 11.28
CA GLU A 33 15.10 10.25 9.87
C GLU A 33 14.30 8.96 9.73
N GLY A 34 14.69 7.90 10.45
CA GLY A 34 14.01 6.62 10.40
C GLY A 34 12.57 6.70 10.89
N VAL A 35 12.30 7.38 12.01
CA VAL A 35 10.93 7.63 12.49
C VAL A 35 10.13 8.44 11.48
N GLY A 36 10.75 9.44 10.83
CA GLY A 36 10.12 10.24 9.78
C GLY A 36 9.69 9.38 8.57
N GLN A 37 10.59 8.54 8.06
CA GLN A 37 10.33 7.63 6.95
C GLN A 37 9.25 6.61 7.27
N ILE A 38 9.29 5.99 8.45
CA ILE A 38 8.25 5.05 8.90
C ILE A 38 6.90 5.74 9.05
N THR A 39 6.86 6.98 9.56
CA THR A 39 5.60 7.75 9.66
C THR A 39 4.99 8.00 8.28
N ILE A 40 5.82 8.37 7.30
CA ILE A 40 5.37 8.57 5.91
C ILE A 40 4.90 7.24 5.32
N PHE A 41 5.64 6.15 5.52
CA PHE A 41 5.24 4.80 5.09
C PHE A 41 3.85 4.43 5.60
N LEU A 42 3.58 4.61 6.90
CA LEU A 42 2.28 4.27 7.50
C LEU A 42 1.14 5.05 6.84
N SER A 43 1.33 6.35 6.62
CA SER A 43 0.34 7.20 5.95
C SER A 43 0.12 6.80 4.49
N GLU A 44 1.18 6.49 3.74
CA GLU A 44 1.07 6.10 2.33
C GLU A 44 0.49 4.68 2.18
N MET A 45 0.79 3.77 3.10
CA MET A 45 0.19 2.44 3.12
C MET A 45 -1.31 2.49 3.41
N GLU A 46 -1.75 3.31 4.38
CA GLU A 46 -3.18 3.54 4.62
C GLU A 46 -3.87 4.09 3.36
N ARG A 47 -3.21 5.04 2.67
CA ARG A 47 -3.71 5.57 1.38
C ARG A 47 -3.74 4.49 0.29
N HIS A 48 -2.80 3.55 0.30
CA HIS A 48 -2.77 2.41 -0.63
C HIS A 48 -3.99 1.52 -0.42
N PHE A 49 -4.22 1.07 0.82
CA PHE A 49 -5.37 0.24 1.18
C PHE A 49 -6.69 0.94 0.87
N LEU A 50 -6.80 2.23 1.16
CA LEU A 50 -8.01 2.99 0.82
C LEU A 50 -8.29 2.98 -0.69
N MET A 51 -7.26 3.14 -1.52
CA MET A 51 -7.40 3.05 -2.98
C MET A 51 -7.80 1.65 -3.44
N GLU A 52 -7.26 0.61 -2.82
CA GLU A 52 -7.64 -0.76 -3.12
C GLU A 52 -9.12 -1.01 -2.77
N GLU A 53 -9.53 -0.64 -1.57
CA GLU A 53 -10.86 -0.96 -1.05
C GLU A 53 -11.98 -0.13 -1.65
N THR A 54 -11.70 1.11 -2.05
CA THR A 54 -12.70 2.04 -2.58
C THR A 54 -12.74 2.12 -4.10
N VAL A 55 -11.66 1.73 -4.79
CA VAL A 55 -11.57 1.83 -6.26
C VAL A 55 -11.25 0.48 -6.90
N LEU A 56 -10.12 -0.13 -6.56
CA LEU A 56 -9.63 -1.31 -7.28
C LEU A 56 -10.54 -2.53 -7.06
N PHE A 57 -10.80 -2.89 -5.81
CA PHE A 57 -11.58 -4.07 -5.45
C PHE A 57 -13.03 -3.96 -5.95
N PRO A 58 -13.77 -2.85 -5.77
CA PRO A 58 -15.09 -2.71 -6.35
C PRO A 58 -15.08 -2.84 -7.88
N THR A 59 -14.11 -2.20 -8.56
CA THR A 59 -14.00 -2.30 -10.03
C THR A 59 -13.72 -3.72 -10.49
N PHE A 60 -12.82 -4.43 -9.81
CA PHE A 60 -12.52 -5.83 -10.09
C PHE A 60 -13.74 -6.73 -9.85
N GLU A 61 -14.45 -6.54 -8.74
CA GLU A 61 -15.65 -7.32 -8.39
C GLU A 61 -16.80 -7.09 -9.38
N ASP A 62 -16.99 -5.85 -9.84
CA ASP A 62 -18.03 -5.50 -10.81
C ASP A 62 -17.76 -6.12 -12.18
N ILE A 63 -16.50 -6.16 -12.60
CA ILE A 63 -16.08 -6.75 -13.90
C ILE A 63 -16.07 -8.28 -13.84
N SER A 64 -15.55 -8.86 -12.76
CA SER A 64 -15.35 -10.33 -12.64
C SER A 64 -16.56 -11.07 -12.07
N GLY A 65 -17.43 -10.40 -11.32
CA GLY A 65 -18.48 -11.01 -10.51
C GLY A 65 -17.99 -11.70 -9.23
N MET A 66 -16.68 -11.68 -8.93
CA MET A 66 -16.09 -12.42 -7.82
C MET A 66 -16.13 -11.62 -6.51
N ARG A 67 -17.26 -11.67 -5.78
CA ARG A 67 -17.43 -10.93 -4.51
C ARG A 67 -17.03 -11.68 -3.23
N GLN A 68 -16.89 -12.99 -3.29
CA GLN A 68 -16.45 -13.83 -2.17
C GLN A 68 -15.20 -14.61 -2.58
N GLY A 69 -14.04 -13.96 -2.44
CA GLY A 69 -12.79 -14.45 -2.99
C GLY A 69 -11.60 -13.53 -2.66
N PRO A 70 -10.70 -13.24 -3.62
CA PRO A 70 -9.41 -12.62 -3.34
C PRO A 70 -9.55 -11.26 -2.64
N THR A 71 -10.45 -10.39 -3.09
CA THR A 71 -10.65 -9.07 -2.50
C THR A 71 -11.24 -9.14 -1.07
N GLN A 72 -11.93 -10.22 -0.71
CA GLN A 72 -12.39 -10.44 0.67
C GLN A 72 -11.22 -10.83 1.57
N VAL A 73 -10.32 -11.69 1.09
CA VAL A 73 -9.12 -12.10 1.84
C VAL A 73 -8.20 -10.90 2.06
N MET A 74 -7.94 -10.10 1.03
CA MET A 74 -7.10 -8.89 1.17
C MET A 74 -7.65 -7.92 2.22
N ARG A 75 -8.98 -7.65 2.23
CA ARG A 75 -9.59 -6.81 3.28
C ARG A 75 -9.44 -7.38 4.70
N MET A 76 -9.35 -8.71 4.84
CA MET A 76 -9.06 -9.32 6.14
C MET A 76 -7.58 -9.21 6.51
N GLU A 77 -6.68 -9.21 5.53
CA GLU A 77 -5.23 -9.01 5.76
C GLU A 77 -4.87 -7.57 6.09
N HIS A 78 -5.70 -6.59 5.69
CA HIS A 78 -5.52 -5.17 6.06
C HIS A 78 -5.89 -4.86 7.53
N GLN A 79 -6.55 -5.78 8.24
CA GLN A 79 -6.99 -5.63 9.64
C GLN A 79 -5.95 -6.15 10.64
#